data_AF-A0A832DW92-F1
#
_entry.id   AF-A0A832DW92-F1
#
_cell.length_a   1.000
_cell.length_b   1.000
_cell.length_c   1.000
_cell.angle_alpha   90.00
_cell.angle_beta   90.00
_cell.angle_gamma   90.00
#
_symmetry.space_group_name_H-M   'P 1'
#
loop_
_entity.id
_entity.type
_entity.pdbx_description
1 polymer ?
#
loop_
_entity_poly.entity_id
_entity_poly.type
_entity_poly.pdbx_seq_one_letter_code
_entity_poly.pdbx_strand_id
1 'polypeptide(L)'
;MRWSPEVREENRKIRQLRLMVDFTIQILYQEKDLTFARGVMYIRQARDFAETLFPEKSHVFDLIYKPRMMRVLAERGLIPGETN
;
A
#
# COMPACT_ATOMS: atom_id res chain seq x y z
N MET A 1 -2.80 31.73 -3.83
CA MET A 1 -1.80 30.94 -4.59
C MET A 1 -2.55 30.01 -5.55
N ARG A 2 -2.45 30.22 -6.87
CA ARG A 2 -3.16 29.42 -7.88
C ARG A 2 -2.28 28.25 -8.27
N TRP A 3 -2.57 27.06 -7.74
CA TRP A 3 -1.87 25.82 -8.11
C TRP A 3 -1.96 25.58 -9.62
N SER A 4 -0.86 25.20 -10.26
CA SER A 4 -0.85 24.87 -11.68
C SER A 4 -1.65 23.58 -11.95
N PRO A 5 -2.10 23.33 -13.19
CA PRO A 5 -2.78 22.09 -13.55
C PRO A 5 -1.97 20.84 -13.20
N GLU A 6 -0.64 20.89 -13.35
CA GLU A 6 0.25 19.77 -13.03
C GLU A 6 0.19 19.43 -11.52
N VAL A 7 0.22 20.46 -10.66
CA VAL A 7 0.15 20.24 -9.20
C VAL A 7 -1.21 19.70 -8.76
N ARG A 8 -2.29 20.03 -9.47
CA ARG A 8 -3.61 19.44 -9.17
C ARG A 8 -3.67 17.97 -9.53
N GLU A 9 -3.10 17.60 -10.68
CA GLU A 9 -3.07 16.19 -11.10
C GLU A 9 -2.18 15.35 -10.19
N GLU A 10 -1.02 15.89 -9.79
CA GLU A 10 -0.15 15.21 -8.82
C GLU A 10 -0.85 15.01 -7.47
N ASN A 11 -1.54 16.03 -6.96
CA ASN A 11 -2.36 15.91 -5.74
C ASN A 11 -3.51 14.90 -5.91
N ARG A 12 -4.12 14.81 -7.08
CA ARG A 12 -5.18 13.83 -7.37
C ARG A 12 -4.64 12.41 -7.29
N LYS A 13 -3.50 12.14 -7.94
CA LYS A 13 -2.82 10.84 -7.90
C LYS A 13 -2.37 10.46 -6.48
N ILE A 14 -1.86 11.41 -5.70
CA ILE A 14 -1.48 11.18 -4.29
C ILE A 14 -2.70 10.76 -3.46
N ARG A 15 -3.85 11.43 -3.66
CA ARG A 15 -5.09 11.07 -2.95
C ARG A 15 -5.59 9.69 -3.35
N GLN A 16 -5.58 9.36 -4.65
CA GLN A 16 -5.95 8.03 -5.14
C GLN A 16 -5.05 6.94 -4.54
N LEU A 17 -3.75 7.19 -4.48
CA LEU A 17 -2.80 6.26 -3.88
C LEU A 17 -3.08 6.02 -2.39
N ARG A 18 -3.33 7.08 -1.62
CA ARG A 18 -3.68 6.96 -0.19
C ARG A 18 -4.94 6.13 0.00
N LEU A 19 -6.00 6.42 -0.75
CA LEU A 19 -7.25 5.66 -0.68
C LEU A 19 -7.03 4.17 -0.97
N MET A 20 -6.27 3.84 -2.01
CA MET A 20 -5.94 2.46 -2.33
C MET A 20 -5.21 1.78 -1.15
N VAL A 21 -4.22 2.47 -0.54
CA VAL A 21 -3.45 1.89 0.56
C VAL A 21 -4.33 1.66 1.77
N ASP A 22 -5.17 2.65 2.12
CA ASP A 22 -6.11 2.54 3.22
C ASP A 22 -7.10 1.39 2.99
N PHE A 23 -7.60 1.22 1.77
CA PHE A 23 -8.43 0.06 1.41
C PHE A 23 -7.69 -1.27 1.52
N THR A 24 -6.45 -1.33 1.06
CA THR A 24 -5.62 -2.55 1.19
C THR A 24 -5.44 -2.92 2.64
N ILE A 25 -5.14 -1.94 3.51
CA ILE A 25 -5.03 -2.14 4.95
C ILE A 25 -6.35 -2.68 5.53
N GLN A 26 -7.50 -2.11 5.14
CA GLN A 26 -8.81 -2.60 5.59
C GLN A 26 -9.07 -4.05 5.16
N ILE A 27 -8.77 -4.40 3.90
CA ILE A 27 -8.86 -5.79 3.41
C ILE A 27 -7.97 -6.71 4.24
N LEU A 28 -6.72 -6.29 4.50
CA LEU A 28 -5.77 -7.04 5.31
C LEU A 28 -6.23 -7.22 6.77
N TYR A 29 -7.07 -6.34 7.31
CA TYR A 29 -7.67 -6.56 8.65
C TYR A 29 -8.94 -7.43 8.61
N GLN A 30 -9.78 -7.29 7.57
CA GLN A 30 -11.09 -7.94 7.52
C GLN A 30 -11.05 -9.37 6.97
N GLU A 31 -10.05 -9.72 6.16
CA GLU A 31 -9.94 -11.06 5.56
C GLU A 31 -9.72 -12.12 6.64
N LYS A 32 -10.71 -13.00 6.90
CA LYS A 32 -10.63 -13.98 8.00
C LYS A 32 -9.52 -15.01 7.79
N ASP A 33 -9.41 -15.55 6.57
CA ASP A 33 -8.45 -16.60 6.20
C ASP A 33 -7.20 -16.04 5.50
N LEU A 34 -6.74 -14.88 5.95
CA LEU A 34 -5.57 -14.24 5.34
C LEU A 34 -4.31 -15.07 5.62
N THR A 35 -3.68 -15.54 4.56
CA THR A 35 -2.35 -16.15 4.63
C THR A 35 -1.28 -15.11 4.33
N PHE A 36 -0.05 -15.36 4.78
CA PHE A 36 1.10 -14.51 4.44
C PHE A 36 1.23 -14.28 2.94
N ALA A 37 1.12 -15.36 2.14
CA ALA A 37 1.22 -15.29 0.70
C ALA A 37 0.14 -14.37 0.08
N ARG A 38 -1.11 -14.47 0.54
CA ARG A 38 -2.19 -13.56 0.12
C ARG A 38 -1.92 -12.12 0.56
N GLY A 39 -1.46 -11.93 1.80
CA GLY A 39 -1.07 -10.62 2.31
C GLY A 39 -0.02 -9.94 1.44
N VAL A 40 1.06 -10.66 1.13
CA VAL A 40 2.12 -10.20 0.23
C VAL A 40 1.58 -9.95 -1.19
N MET A 41 0.65 -10.77 -1.68
CA MET A 41 0.00 -10.56 -2.98
C MET A 41 -0.79 -9.25 -3.01
N TYR A 42 -1.52 -8.89 -1.95
CA TYR A 42 -2.21 -7.60 -1.87
C TYR A 42 -1.23 -6.42 -1.84
N ILE A 43 -0.13 -6.55 -1.09
CA ILE A 43 0.93 -5.54 -1.06
C ILE A 43 1.56 -5.35 -2.45
N ARG A 44 1.78 -6.44 -3.20
CA ARG A 44 2.27 -6.37 -4.57
C ARG A 44 1.29 -5.68 -5.51
N GLN A 45 0.00 -6.01 -5.46
CA GLN A 45 -1.01 -5.34 -6.29
C GLN A 45 -1.12 -3.85 -5.97
N ALA A 46 -1.04 -3.49 -4.69
CA ALA A 46 -0.99 -2.10 -4.24
C ALA A 46 0.23 -1.34 -4.81
N ARG A 47 1.38 -2.02 -4.87
CA ARG A 47 2.60 -1.49 -5.50
C ARG A 47 2.43 -1.31 -7.00
N ASP A 48 1.93 -2.31 -7.71
CA ASP A 48 1.73 -2.25 -9.16
C ASP A 48 0.78 -1.11 -9.53
N PHE A 49 -0.29 -0.91 -8.76
CA PHE A 49 -1.17 0.25 -8.91
C PHE A 49 -0.44 1.58 -8.70
N ALA A 50 0.41 1.67 -7.67
CA ALA A 50 1.24 2.85 -7.45
C ALA A 50 2.18 3.15 -8.61
N GLU A 51 2.74 2.11 -9.25
CA GLU A 51 3.60 2.24 -10.44
C GLU A 51 2.83 2.79 -11.64
N THR A 52 1.54 2.45 -11.82
CA THR A 52 0.73 3.05 -12.88
C THR A 52 0.48 4.55 -12.67
N LEU A 53 0.37 4.99 -11.41
CA LEU A 53 0.14 6.39 -11.07
C LEU A 53 1.43 7.22 -11.14
N PHE A 54 2.54 6.61 -10.68
CA PHE A 54 3.85 7.23 -10.52
C PHE A 54 4.99 6.29 -10.96
N PRO A 55 5.19 6.06 -12.26
CA PRO A 55 6.19 5.12 -12.76
C PRO A 55 7.62 5.48 -12.30
N GLU A 56 7.95 6.77 -12.17
CA GLU A 56 9.27 7.21 -11.74
C GLU A 56 9.46 7.29 -10.21
N LYS A 57 8.39 7.12 -9.42
CA LYS A 57 8.43 7.29 -7.95
C LYS A 57 8.03 6.02 -7.18
N SER A 58 8.08 4.86 -7.83
CA SER A 58 7.81 3.53 -7.25
C SER A 58 8.56 3.30 -5.93
N HIS A 59 9.83 3.68 -5.86
CA HIS A 59 10.65 3.47 -4.65
C HIS A 59 10.12 4.21 -3.40
N VAL A 60 9.47 5.36 -3.56
CA VAL A 60 8.90 6.12 -2.44
C VAL A 60 7.70 5.38 -1.84
N PHE A 61 6.98 4.61 -2.65
CA PHE A 61 5.89 3.76 -2.15
C PHE A 61 6.40 2.69 -1.20
N ASP A 62 7.48 2.00 -1.58
CA ASP A 62 8.09 0.94 -0.78
C ASP A 62 8.63 1.47 0.57
N LEU A 63 9.03 2.74 0.65
CA LEU A 63 9.51 3.34 1.88
C LEU A 63 8.39 3.75 2.85
N ILE A 64 7.23 4.18 2.33
CA ILE A 64 6.17 4.77 3.17
C ILE A 64 5.04 3.78 3.47
N TYR A 65 4.61 3.01 2.47
CA TYR A 65 3.35 2.25 2.54
C TYR A 65 3.59 0.76 2.79
N LYS A 66 4.63 0.17 2.19
CA LYS A 66 5.00 -1.23 2.45
C LYS A 66 5.21 -1.52 3.95
N PRO A 67 5.89 -0.69 4.75
CA PRO A 67 6.06 -0.97 6.18
C PRO A 67 4.74 -0.99 6.95
N ARG A 68 3.76 -0.17 6.54
CA ARG A 68 2.44 -0.12 7.18
C ARG A 68 1.66 -1.40 6.94
N MET A 69 1.63 -1.88 5.69
CA MET A 69 0.94 -3.12 5.36
C MET A 69 1.66 -4.36 5.94
N MET A 70 2.99 -4.35 5.94
CA MET A 70 3.78 -5.39 6.62
C MET A 70 3.50 -5.44 8.13
N ARG A 71 3.32 -4.29 8.78
CA ARG A 71 2.91 -4.24 10.19
C ARG A 71 1.56 -4.92 10.42
N VAL A 72 0.59 -4.77 9.52
CA VAL A 72 -0.70 -5.48 9.62
C VAL A 72 -0.49 -7.00 9.58
N LEU A 73 0.40 -7.49 8.70
CA LEU A 73 0.73 -8.92 8.65
C LEU A 73 1.44 -9.40 9.92
N ALA A 74 2.34 -8.58 10.49
CA ALA A 74 3.02 -8.87 11.75
C ALA A 74 2.04 -8.94 12.92
N GLU A 75 1.15 -7.95 13.05
CA GLU A 75 0.11 -7.88 14.09
C GLU A 75 -0.85 -9.08 14.03
N ARG A 76 -1.09 -9.60 12.82
CA ARG A 76 -1.88 -10.82 12.61
C ARG A 76 -1.10 -12.12 12.83
N GLY A 77 0.19 -12.06 13.19
CA GLY A 77 1.04 -13.23 13.38
C GLY A 77 1.32 -14.01 12.09
N LEU A 78 1.19 -13.36 10.93
CA LEU A 78 1.30 -14.02 9.62
C LEU A 78 2.72 -14.01 9.07
N ILE A 79 3.68 -13.30 9.69
CA ILE A 79 5.07 -13.27 9.21
C ILE A 79 5.78 -14.58 9.59
N PRO A 80 6.23 -15.39 8.61
CA PRO A 80 6.95 -16.63 8.89
C PRO A 80 8.28 -16.29 9.57
N GLY A 81 8.49 -16.77 10.80
CA GLY A 81 9.74 -16.57 11.55
C GLY A 81 9.68 -15.52 12.67
N GLU A 82 8.55 -14.87 12.92
CA GLU A 82 8.32 -14.03 14.12
C GLU A 82 7.54 -14.77 15.23
N THR A 83 7.45 -16.11 15.13
CA THR A 83 6.89 -16.94 16.20
C THR A 83 7.95 -17.13 17.28
N ASN A 84 7.84 -16.34 18.36
CA ASN A 84 8.35 -16.73 19.67
C ASN A 84 7.48 -17.82 20.27
#